data_AF-A0A2V9HXU2-F1
#
_entry.id   AF-A0A2V9HXU2-F1
#
_cell.length_a   1.000
_cell.length_b   1.000
_cell.length_c   1.000
_cell.angle_alpha   90.00
_cell.angle_beta   90.00
_cell.angle_gamma   90.00
#
_symmetry.space_group_name_H-M   'P 1'
#
loop_
_entity.id
_entity.type
_entity.pdbx_description
1 polymer ?
#
loop_
_entity_poly.entity_id
_entity_poly.type
_entity_poly.pdbx_seq_one_letter_code
_entity_poly.pdbx_strand_id
1 'polypeptide(L)'
;MLAGVPASAICFQQPPTVSSLLPADLDGSTLPPAGAPNYFVGLADSTHLNFFRFHVDFRNPANSSFSGPTLVSVAPYNEICARAINVSCIPQPSPGERVDGLADRVMFRLAYRNFGDHESLVVNHTVKGGPLGGVRWYEIRNPSAPFIYQQSTVVDPNVNYWLGSIAMDKTGNIALGFSASSQSVFPSVYVAGRAPSDPAGALFGPLVLVNGSGVQFNSFHRWGDYSAMTLDPVDDCTFWYTQEYYATTGSFNWATRIGSFKFSTCKGRNK
;
A
#
# COMPACT_ATOMS: atom_id res chain seq x y z
N MET A 1 -13.25 -24.79 6.67
CA MET A 1 -13.68 -23.37 6.65
C MET A 1 -14.97 -23.13 5.88
N LEU A 2 -15.06 -23.31 4.55
CA LEU A 2 -16.34 -23.10 3.82
C LEU A 2 -17.39 -24.21 4.05
N ALA A 3 -16.94 -25.42 4.38
CA ALA A 3 -17.80 -26.56 4.71
C ALA A 3 -17.91 -26.83 6.23
N GLY A 4 -17.54 -25.87 7.09
CA GLY A 4 -17.61 -26.02 8.55
C GLY A 4 -16.61 -27.00 9.20
N VAL A 5 -15.75 -27.65 8.40
CA VAL A 5 -14.67 -28.52 8.93
C VAL A 5 -13.56 -27.73 9.62
N PRO A 6 -12.83 -28.34 10.58
CA PRO A 6 -11.70 -27.72 11.27
C PRO A 6 -10.70 -27.08 10.30
N ALA A 7 -10.19 -25.91 10.66
CA ALA A 7 -9.14 -25.24 9.90
C ALA A 7 -7.77 -25.75 10.36
N SER A 8 -6.88 -26.03 9.41
CA SER A 8 -5.46 -26.26 9.68
C SER A 8 -4.68 -24.98 9.39
N ALA A 9 -3.66 -24.70 10.20
CA ALA A 9 -2.75 -23.57 10.01
C ALA A 9 -1.31 -24.09 9.90
N ILE A 10 -0.51 -23.43 9.08
CA ILE A 10 0.94 -23.64 8.99
C ILE A 10 1.61 -22.37 9.49
N CYS A 11 2.45 -22.50 10.50
CA CYS A 11 3.02 -21.37 11.22
C CYS A 11 4.55 -21.45 11.23
N PHE A 12 5.20 -20.32 10.96
CA PHE A 12 6.64 -20.14 11.07
C PHE A 12 6.91 -18.91 11.93
N GLN A 13 7.49 -19.11 13.11
CA GLN A 13 7.82 -18.01 14.01
C GLN A 13 9.03 -17.24 13.47
N GLN A 14 8.90 -15.92 13.35
CA GLN A 14 10.00 -15.03 12.99
C GLN A 14 10.65 -14.42 14.25
N PRO A 15 11.91 -13.96 14.16
CA PRO A 15 12.55 -13.20 15.22
C PRO A 15 11.76 -11.91 15.54
N PRO A 16 11.84 -11.38 16.77
CA PRO A 16 11.14 -10.15 17.16
C PRO A 16 11.50 -8.90 16.33
N THR A 17 12.62 -8.93 15.60
CA THR A 17 13.04 -7.86 14.68
C THR A 17 12.22 -7.80 13.39
N VAL A 18 11.41 -8.84 13.11
CA VAL A 18 10.53 -8.89 11.95
C VAL A 18 9.10 -8.63 12.42
N SER A 19 8.52 -7.53 11.95
CA SER A 19 7.13 -7.16 12.23
C SER A 19 6.42 -6.72 10.95
N SER A 20 5.08 -6.64 11.01
CA SER A 20 4.25 -6.07 9.94
C SER A 20 4.51 -6.64 8.54
N LEU A 21 4.62 -7.97 8.44
CA LEU A 21 4.78 -8.66 7.15
C LEU A 21 3.48 -8.63 6.35
N LEU A 22 3.57 -8.11 5.13
CA LEU A 22 2.44 -7.98 4.22
C LEU A 22 2.49 -9.09 3.15
N PRO A 23 1.53 -10.02 3.11
CA PRO A 23 1.45 -11.03 2.05
C PRO A 23 1.10 -10.40 0.71
N ALA A 24 1.60 -11.00 -0.36
CA ALA A 24 1.21 -10.64 -1.71
C ALA A 24 -0.20 -11.12 -2.02
N ASP A 25 -0.91 -10.33 -2.83
CA ASP A 25 -2.25 -10.60 -3.29
C ASP A 25 -2.28 -10.54 -4.82
N LEU A 26 -2.80 -11.59 -5.46
CA LEU A 26 -2.78 -11.78 -6.91
C LEU A 26 -3.81 -10.89 -7.60
N ASP A 27 -3.34 -10.02 -8.50
CA ASP A 27 -4.18 -9.29 -9.45
C ASP A 27 -4.10 -9.92 -10.86
N GLY A 28 -5.27 -10.04 -11.49
CA GLY A 28 -5.43 -10.57 -12.84
C GLY A 28 -5.59 -12.09 -12.91
N SER A 29 -5.86 -12.60 -14.12
CA SER A 29 -6.14 -14.02 -14.37
C SER A 29 -4.89 -14.87 -14.62
N THR A 30 -3.74 -14.25 -14.87
CA THR A 30 -2.48 -14.96 -15.13
C THR A 30 -1.92 -15.41 -13.78
N LEU A 31 -1.95 -16.72 -13.54
CA LEU A 31 -1.47 -17.30 -12.28
C LEU A 31 0.06 -17.16 -12.14
N PRO A 32 0.58 -17.16 -10.90
CA PRO A 32 2.01 -17.35 -10.66
C PRO A 32 2.53 -18.64 -11.31
N PRO A 33 3.83 -18.72 -11.64
CA PRO A 33 4.44 -19.95 -12.13
C PRO A 33 4.15 -21.15 -11.22
N ALA A 34 4.02 -22.34 -11.81
CA ALA A 34 3.76 -23.55 -11.04
C ALA A 34 4.85 -23.78 -9.97
N GLY A 35 4.43 -23.95 -8.71
CA GLY A 35 5.33 -24.11 -7.57
C GLY A 35 5.88 -22.80 -6.99
N ALA A 36 5.47 -21.64 -7.49
CA ALA A 36 5.85 -20.36 -6.91
C ALA A 36 5.39 -20.26 -5.43
N PRO A 37 6.23 -19.75 -4.52
CA PRO A 37 5.81 -19.44 -3.16
C PRO A 37 4.92 -18.19 -3.14
N ASN A 38 4.19 -17.97 -2.05
CA ASN A 38 3.66 -16.64 -1.77
C ASN A 38 4.78 -15.71 -1.29
N TYR A 39 4.73 -14.44 -1.67
CA TYR A 39 5.72 -13.44 -1.31
C TYR A 39 5.23 -12.58 -0.15
N PHE A 40 6.14 -12.19 0.74
CA PHE A 40 5.84 -11.25 1.82
C PHE A 40 6.86 -10.13 1.82
N VAL A 41 6.40 -8.90 2.05
CA VAL A 41 7.27 -7.72 2.15
C VAL A 41 7.07 -7.06 3.52
N GLY A 42 8.16 -6.58 4.10
CA GLY A 42 8.15 -5.71 5.27
C GLY A 42 9.27 -4.67 5.16
N LEU A 43 9.30 -3.72 6.09
CA LEU A 43 10.43 -2.81 6.21
C LEU A 43 11.58 -3.53 6.94
N ALA A 44 12.83 -3.33 6.49
CA ALA A 44 14.01 -3.84 7.18
C ALA A 44 14.74 -2.71 7.91
N ASP A 45 15.10 -1.67 7.16
CA ASP A 45 15.76 -0.46 7.63
C ASP A 45 15.48 0.68 6.65
N SER A 46 16.08 1.86 6.86
CA SER A 46 15.89 3.05 6.01
C SER A 46 16.40 2.93 4.58
N THR A 47 17.04 1.81 4.22
CA THR A 47 17.68 1.54 2.94
C THR A 47 17.30 0.17 2.34
N HIS A 48 16.51 -0.65 3.04
CA HIS A 48 16.12 -1.99 2.58
C HIS A 48 14.67 -2.35 2.92
N LEU A 49 14.05 -3.12 2.03
CA LEU A 49 12.87 -3.94 2.32
C LEU A 49 13.30 -5.37 2.66
N ASN A 50 12.56 -5.99 3.59
CA ASN A 50 12.60 -7.42 3.81
C ASN A 50 11.70 -8.12 2.79
N PHE A 51 12.22 -9.12 2.06
CA PHE A 51 11.45 -9.93 1.11
C PHE A 51 11.52 -11.41 1.48
N PHE A 52 10.37 -12.03 1.76
CA PHE A 52 10.27 -13.43 2.18
C PHE A 52 9.46 -14.26 1.18
N ARG A 53 9.61 -15.59 1.28
CA ARG A 53 8.91 -16.58 0.47
C ARG A 53 8.29 -17.62 1.38
N PHE A 54 6.98 -17.82 1.23
CA PHE A 54 6.21 -18.81 1.97
C PHE A 54 5.67 -19.88 1.01
N HIS A 55 6.16 -21.10 1.15
CA HIS A 55 5.60 -22.29 0.52
C HIS A 55 4.76 -23.06 1.54
N VAL A 56 3.53 -23.40 1.15
CA VAL A 56 2.56 -24.08 2.00
C VAL A 56 2.20 -25.43 1.36
N ASP A 57 2.37 -26.51 2.11
CA ASP A 57 1.91 -27.84 1.77
C ASP A 57 0.97 -28.34 2.89
N PHE A 58 -0.33 -28.18 2.70
CA PHE A 58 -1.33 -28.66 3.66
C PHE A 58 -1.48 -30.18 3.69
N ARG A 59 -0.99 -30.90 2.66
CA ARG A 59 -1.04 -32.37 2.62
C ARG A 59 0.09 -32.97 3.45
N ASN A 60 1.27 -32.36 3.36
CA ASN A 60 2.42 -32.70 4.19
C ASN A 60 3.02 -31.41 4.80
N PRO A 61 2.54 -30.99 5.99
CA PRO A 61 2.99 -29.75 6.63
C PRO A 61 4.50 -29.63 6.79
N ALA A 62 5.23 -30.75 6.93
CA ALA A 62 6.68 -30.77 7.04
C ALA A 62 7.42 -30.32 5.76
N ASN A 63 6.76 -30.33 4.60
CA ASN A 63 7.29 -29.81 3.33
C ASN A 63 7.11 -28.29 3.19
N SER A 64 6.37 -27.64 4.10
CA SER A 64 6.19 -26.20 4.06
C SER A 64 7.48 -25.47 4.43
N SER A 65 7.68 -24.27 3.89
CA SER A 65 8.86 -23.47 4.20
C SER A 65 8.56 -21.99 4.21
N PHE A 66 9.15 -21.26 5.16
CA PHE A 66 9.18 -19.80 5.17
C PHE A 66 10.64 -19.36 5.16
N SER A 67 11.07 -18.74 4.06
CA SER A 67 12.48 -18.41 3.79
C SER A 67 12.68 -16.92 3.54
N GLY A 68 13.88 -16.43 3.85
CA GLY A 68 14.23 -15.01 3.82
C GLY A 68 14.72 -14.50 5.19
N PRO A 69 14.85 -13.18 5.36
CA PRO A 69 14.61 -12.17 4.32
C PRO A 69 15.74 -12.14 3.29
N THR A 70 15.38 -11.95 2.02
CA THR A 70 16.27 -11.33 1.04
C THR A 70 16.13 -9.82 1.22
N LEU A 71 17.24 -9.10 1.44
CA LEU A 71 17.21 -7.63 1.52
C LEU A 71 17.14 -7.04 0.11
N VAL A 72 16.15 -6.19 -0.13
CA VAL A 72 15.97 -5.47 -1.39
C VAL A 72 16.35 -4.01 -1.16
N SER A 73 17.45 -3.55 -1.76
CA SER A 73 17.92 -2.18 -1.59
C SER A 73 16.95 -1.17 -2.21
N VAL A 74 16.67 -0.11 -1.46
CA VAL A 74 15.81 1.02 -1.86
C VAL A 74 16.56 2.34 -1.76
N ALA A 75 16.01 3.41 -2.35
CA ALA A 75 16.56 4.74 -2.10
C ALA A 75 16.32 5.13 -0.63
N PRO A 76 17.33 5.69 0.06
CA PRO A 76 17.22 6.01 1.48
C PRO A 76 15.98 6.85 1.82
N TYR A 77 15.39 6.59 2.99
CA TYR A 77 14.27 7.35 3.51
C TYR A 77 14.40 7.58 5.02
N ASN A 78 13.54 8.42 5.57
CA ASN A 78 13.42 8.59 7.02
C ASN A 78 11.98 8.35 7.43
N GLU A 79 11.79 7.84 8.64
CA GLU A 79 10.47 7.66 9.23
C GLU A 79 9.89 9.02 9.68
N ILE A 80 8.62 9.28 9.34
CA ILE A 80 7.87 10.43 9.86
C ILE A 80 7.25 10.04 11.22
N CYS A 81 7.05 11.01 12.10
CA CYS A 81 6.51 10.80 13.45
C CYS A 81 7.36 9.95 14.43
N ALA A 82 8.55 9.45 14.05
CA ALA A 82 9.42 8.63 14.91
C ALA A 82 9.82 9.28 16.26
N ARG A 83 9.73 10.61 16.38
CA ARG A 83 10.01 11.37 17.62
C ARG A 83 8.74 11.87 18.35
N ALA A 84 7.55 11.52 17.87
CA ALA A 84 6.31 11.92 18.50
C ALA A 84 6.00 11.02 19.71
N ILE A 85 5.51 11.61 20.80
CA ILE A 85 5.27 10.91 22.09
C ILE A 85 4.31 9.72 21.92
N ASN A 86 3.33 9.85 21.03
CA ASN A 86 2.28 8.87 20.75
C ASN A 86 2.23 8.53 19.25
N VAL A 87 3.37 8.62 18.54
CA VAL A 87 3.51 8.41 17.07
C VAL A 87 2.57 9.28 16.20
N SER A 88 1.89 10.26 16.79
CA SER A 88 0.90 11.12 16.13
C SER A 88 1.48 12.48 15.83
N CYS A 89 1.70 12.76 14.55
CA CYS A 89 2.34 14.00 14.12
C CYS A 89 1.66 14.69 12.94
N ILE A 90 0.77 14.00 12.23
CA ILE A 90 0.07 14.55 11.07
C ILE A 90 -1.04 15.51 11.56
N PRO A 91 -1.00 16.81 11.23
CA PRO A 91 -1.99 17.76 11.69
C PRO A 91 -3.29 17.70 10.86
N GLN A 92 -4.38 18.07 11.52
CA GLN A 92 -5.67 18.41 10.91
C GLN A 92 -6.01 19.88 11.24
N PRO A 93 -7.00 20.50 10.55
CA PRO A 93 -7.53 21.80 10.96
C PRO A 93 -8.12 21.77 12.37
N SER A 94 -8.18 22.91 13.05
CA SER A 94 -8.88 23.02 14.34
C SER A 94 -10.38 22.68 14.16
N PRO A 95 -11.01 21.92 15.07
CA PRO A 95 -10.55 21.48 16.39
C PRO A 95 -9.84 20.11 16.42
N GLY A 96 -9.36 19.62 15.27
CA GLY A 96 -8.85 18.26 15.12
C GLY A 96 -7.59 17.97 15.91
N GLU A 97 -7.46 16.72 16.34
CA GLU A 97 -6.22 16.23 16.94
C GLU A 97 -5.14 15.96 15.87
N ARG A 98 -3.88 15.73 16.29
CA ARG A 98 -2.90 15.12 15.38
C ARG A 98 -3.21 13.64 15.23
N VAL A 99 -2.88 13.06 14.08
CA VAL A 99 -3.08 11.64 13.80
C VAL A 99 -1.76 10.92 13.54
N ASP A 100 -1.74 9.61 13.77
CA ASP A 100 -0.59 8.75 13.53
C ASP A 100 -0.27 8.62 12.03
N GLY A 101 1.03 8.56 11.73
CA GLY A 101 1.53 8.42 10.36
C GLY A 101 1.69 6.97 9.90
N LEU A 102 1.76 6.03 10.86
CA LEU A 102 2.10 4.62 10.69
C LEU A 102 3.27 4.37 9.73
N ALA A 103 4.36 5.12 9.90
CA ALA A 103 5.53 5.03 9.03
C ALA A 103 6.45 3.83 9.35
N ASP A 104 6.07 3.01 10.33
CA ASP A 104 6.81 1.85 10.83
C ASP A 104 6.52 0.55 10.07
N ARG A 105 5.68 0.59 9.02
CA ARG A 105 5.27 -0.58 8.25
C ARG A 105 4.93 -0.26 6.81
N VAL A 106 4.89 -1.29 5.96
CA VAL A 106 4.28 -1.20 4.64
C VAL A 106 2.76 -1.15 4.75
N MET A 107 2.11 -0.48 3.78
CA MET A 107 0.66 -0.31 3.76
C MET A 107 -0.01 -1.32 2.84
N PHE A 108 -1.20 -1.75 3.25
CA PHE A 108 -2.02 -2.65 2.45
C PHE A 108 -2.34 -2.00 1.10
N ARG A 109 -2.08 -2.64 -0.04
CA ARG A 109 -1.68 -4.05 -0.25
C ARG A 109 -0.30 -4.18 -0.90
N LEU A 110 0.21 -5.42 -0.93
CA LEU A 110 1.28 -5.87 -1.82
C LEU A 110 0.63 -6.52 -3.05
N ALA A 111 0.32 -5.74 -4.07
CA ALA A 111 -0.33 -6.27 -5.26
C ALA A 111 0.71 -6.97 -6.15
N TYR A 112 0.54 -8.28 -6.37
CA TYR A 112 1.35 -9.09 -7.26
C TYR A 112 0.65 -9.29 -8.59
N ARG A 113 1.42 -9.29 -9.67
CA ARG A 113 0.92 -9.54 -11.01
C ARG A 113 1.92 -10.30 -11.87
N ASN A 114 1.42 -11.26 -12.63
CA ASN A 114 2.18 -11.94 -13.67
C ASN A 114 1.76 -11.44 -15.06
N PHE A 115 2.68 -10.79 -15.79
CA PHE A 115 2.46 -10.30 -17.15
C PHE A 115 2.78 -11.36 -18.22
N GLY A 116 3.32 -12.52 -17.82
CA GLY A 116 3.75 -13.59 -18.70
C GLY A 116 5.22 -13.47 -19.13
N ASP A 117 5.68 -12.26 -19.44
CA ASP A 117 7.08 -11.95 -19.71
C ASP A 117 7.86 -11.52 -18.46
N HIS A 118 7.17 -11.03 -17.43
CA HIS A 118 7.73 -10.70 -16.12
C HIS A 118 6.68 -10.76 -15.01
N GLU A 119 7.15 -10.87 -13.78
CA GLU A 119 6.35 -10.73 -12.56
C GLU A 119 6.67 -9.40 -11.89
N SER A 120 5.65 -8.74 -11.35
CA SER A 120 5.76 -7.45 -10.69
C SER A 120 4.98 -7.42 -9.39
N LEU A 121 5.52 -6.75 -8.36
CA LEU A 121 4.82 -6.44 -7.12
C LEU A 121 4.88 -4.95 -6.85
N VAL A 122 3.78 -4.35 -6.45
CA VAL A 122 3.73 -2.95 -6.00
C VAL A 122 3.33 -2.85 -4.54
N VAL A 123 4.04 -1.97 -3.81
CA VAL A 123 3.83 -1.72 -2.39
C VAL A 123 4.17 -0.27 -2.05
N ASN A 124 3.57 0.26 -0.99
CA ASN A 124 3.79 1.62 -0.54
C ASN A 124 3.93 1.70 0.98
N HIS A 125 4.44 2.83 1.47
CA HIS A 125 4.46 3.19 2.89
C HIS A 125 4.64 4.69 3.09
N THR A 126 4.32 5.15 4.29
CA THR A 126 4.52 6.56 4.69
C THR A 126 5.98 6.81 5.03
N VAL A 127 6.57 7.86 4.48
CA VAL A 127 7.93 8.33 4.81
C VAL A 127 7.93 9.83 5.11
N LYS A 128 9.04 10.34 5.63
CA LYS A 128 9.31 11.78 5.71
C LYS A 128 9.71 12.31 4.33
N GLY A 129 8.84 13.11 3.73
CA GLY A 129 8.98 13.74 2.40
C GLY A 129 9.48 15.18 2.45
N GLY A 130 10.47 15.48 3.29
CA GLY A 130 10.86 16.85 3.65
C GLY A 130 10.40 17.19 5.07
N PRO A 131 9.73 18.33 5.31
CA PRO A 131 9.16 18.62 6.62
C PRO A 131 7.87 17.82 6.93
N LEU A 132 7.20 17.29 5.89
CA LEU A 132 5.90 16.64 5.99
C LEU A 132 5.96 15.14 5.66
N GLY A 133 4.85 14.44 5.90
CA GLY A 133 4.64 13.07 5.42
C GLY A 133 4.51 13.03 3.90
N GLY A 134 5.09 11.98 3.30
CA GLY A 134 4.92 11.63 1.90
C GLY A 134 4.71 10.12 1.73
N VAL A 135 4.22 9.72 0.57
CA VAL A 135 3.96 8.30 0.26
C VAL A 135 5.05 7.79 -0.68
N ARG A 136 5.89 6.88 -0.17
CA ARG A 136 6.91 6.18 -0.96
C ARG A 136 6.29 4.91 -1.51
N TRP A 137 6.51 4.65 -2.80
CA TRP A 137 6.08 3.43 -3.47
C TRP A 137 7.24 2.76 -4.19
N TYR A 138 7.08 1.46 -4.43
CA TYR A 138 8.06 0.61 -5.08
C TYR A 138 7.36 -0.31 -6.08
N GLU A 139 7.99 -0.53 -7.22
CA GLU A 139 7.74 -1.69 -8.07
C GLU A 139 8.93 -2.65 -7.93
N ILE A 140 8.66 -3.86 -7.43
CA ILE A 140 9.63 -4.94 -7.29
C ILE A 140 9.42 -5.91 -8.46
N ARG A 141 10.49 -6.26 -9.17
CA ARG A 141 10.44 -7.26 -10.25
C ARG A 141 11.34 -8.44 -9.96
N ASN A 142 11.10 -9.52 -10.71
CA ASN A 142 11.83 -10.78 -10.62
C ASN A 142 11.86 -11.33 -9.18
N PRO A 143 10.71 -11.74 -8.61
CA PRO A 143 10.62 -12.13 -7.20
C PRO A 143 11.47 -13.36 -6.83
N SER A 144 12.00 -14.11 -7.80
CA SER A 144 13.04 -15.12 -7.58
C SER A 144 14.38 -14.51 -7.12
N ALA A 145 14.73 -13.32 -7.60
CA ALA A 145 15.88 -12.50 -7.22
C ALA A 145 15.46 -11.00 -7.23
N PRO A 146 14.72 -10.56 -6.20
CA PRO A 146 13.95 -9.33 -6.23
C PRO A 146 14.83 -8.09 -6.30
N PHE A 147 14.45 -7.14 -7.16
CA PHE A 147 15.07 -5.82 -7.25
C PHE A 147 14.01 -4.73 -7.46
N ILE A 148 14.35 -3.49 -7.10
CA ILE A 148 13.50 -2.32 -7.36
C ILE A 148 13.62 -1.94 -8.83
N TYR A 149 12.56 -2.14 -9.60
CA TYR A 149 12.49 -1.70 -10.99
C TYR A 149 12.28 -0.18 -11.07
N GLN A 150 11.41 0.36 -10.22
CA GLN A 150 11.22 1.80 -10.04
C GLN A 150 10.64 2.12 -8.67
N GLN A 151 10.85 3.37 -8.24
CA GLN A 151 10.38 3.90 -6.97
C GLN A 151 10.31 5.43 -7.05
N SER A 152 9.47 6.04 -6.23
CA SER A 152 9.46 7.49 -6.00
C SER A 152 8.68 7.82 -4.72
N THR A 153 8.78 9.07 -4.24
CA THR A 153 7.95 9.57 -3.14
C THR A 153 7.01 10.66 -3.66
N VAL A 154 5.71 10.51 -3.40
CA VAL A 154 4.75 11.61 -3.58
C VAL A 154 4.81 12.50 -2.35
N VAL A 155 5.11 13.78 -2.56
CA VAL A 155 5.28 14.80 -1.52
C VAL A 155 4.60 16.09 -1.93
N ASP A 156 4.24 16.91 -0.96
CA ASP A 156 3.76 18.28 -1.16
C ASP A 156 4.40 19.20 -0.11
N PRO A 157 4.71 20.47 -0.44
CA PRO A 157 5.35 21.39 0.50
C PRO A 157 4.47 21.80 1.69
N ASN A 158 3.14 21.69 1.56
CA ASN A 158 2.16 22.22 2.52
C ASN A 158 1.16 21.19 3.04
N VAL A 159 1.03 20.03 2.38
CA VAL A 159 0.08 18.97 2.71
C VAL A 159 0.82 17.67 3.03
N ASN A 160 0.43 17.02 4.11
CA ASN A 160 0.96 15.69 4.42
C ASN A 160 0.22 14.66 3.59
N TYR A 161 0.97 13.73 2.99
CA TYR A 161 0.42 12.53 2.37
C TYR A 161 0.86 11.30 3.16
N TRP A 162 -0.09 10.45 3.52
CA TRP A 162 0.20 9.25 4.31
C TRP A 162 -0.85 8.16 4.09
N LEU A 163 -0.55 6.95 4.58
CA LEU A 163 -1.49 5.83 4.67
C LEU A 163 -2.18 5.50 3.34
N GLY A 164 -1.34 5.16 2.35
CA GLY A 164 -1.79 4.88 1.00
C GLY A 164 -2.07 3.41 0.69
N SER A 165 -2.67 3.17 -0.47
CA SER A 165 -2.86 1.85 -1.06
C SER A 165 -2.54 1.89 -2.55
N ILE A 166 -2.00 0.80 -3.09
CA ILE A 166 -1.44 0.74 -4.44
C ILE A 166 -1.85 -0.53 -5.16
N ALA A 167 -2.10 -0.44 -6.47
CA ALA A 167 -2.35 -1.59 -7.34
C ALA A 167 -1.87 -1.33 -8.76
N MET A 168 -1.88 -2.38 -9.60
CA MET A 168 -1.43 -2.34 -10.99
C MET A 168 -2.40 -3.07 -11.92
N ASP A 169 -2.76 -2.43 -13.04
CA ASP A 169 -3.66 -3.03 -14.03
C ASP A 169 -2.94 -3.95 -15.04
N LYS A 170 -3.72 -4.61 -15.91
CA LYS A 170 -3.20 -5.56 -16.92
C LYS A 170 -2.27 -4.97 -17.95
N THR A 171 -2.24 -3.66 -18.10
CA THR A 171 -1.31 -2.97 -19.01
C THR A 171 -0.10 -2.40 -18.28
N GLY A 172 -0.02 -2.55 -16.95
CA GLY A 172 1.08 -2.05 -16.14
C GLY A 172 0.91 -0.61 -15.69
N ASN A 173 -0.29 -0.01 -15.80
CA ASN A 173 -0.54 1.27 -15.14
C ASN A 173 -0.62 1.05 -13.64
N ILE A 174 -0.06 1.96 -12.86
CA ILE A 174 -0.05 1.92 -11.39
C ILE A 174 -0.92 3.05 -10.88
N ALA A 175 -1.82 2.73 -9.95
CA ALA A 175 -2.59 3.71 -9.20
C ALA A 175 -2.21 3.66 -7.72
N LEU A 176 -2.01 4.84 -7.14
CA LEU A 176 -1.67 5.04 -5.74
C LEU A 176 -2.70 6.00 -5.12
N GLY A 177 -3.45 5.52 -4.14
CA GLY A 177 -4.37 6.35 -3.34
C GLY A 177 -3.77 6.62 -1.97
N PHE A 178 -4.09 7.77 -1.36
CA PHE A 178 -3.61 8.13 -0.01
C PHE A 178 -4.46 9.20 0.67
N SER A 179 -4.26 9.39 1.98
CA SER A 179 -4.83 10.49 2.75
C SER A 179 -4.02 11.78 2.57
N ALA A 180 -4.70 12.93 2.64
CA ALA A 180 -4.12 14.25 2.56
C ALA A 180 -4.68 15.18 3.66
N SER A 181 -3.81 15.92 4.36
CA SER A 181 -4.20 16.79 5.48
C SER A 181 -3.10 17.77 5.86
N SER A 182 -3.53 18.92 6.38
CA SER A 182 -2.67 19.93 6.99
C SER A 182 -3.49 20.69 8.05
N GLN A 183 -2.97 21.81 8.55
CA GLN A 183 -3.78 22.70 9.40
C GLN A 183 -4.88 23.46 8.61
N SER A 184 -4.79 23.50 7.29
CA SER A 184 -5.74 24.19 6.39
C SER A 184 -6.50 23.25 5.46
N VAL A 185 -6.09 21.98 5.37
CA VAL A 185 -6.73 20.95 4.55
C VAL A 185 -7.30 19.89 5.48
N PHE A 186 -8.62 19.76 5.49
CA PHE A 186 -9.31 18.66 6.17
C PHE A 186 -8.85 17.31 5.61
N PRO A 187 -8.82 16.23 6.42
CA PRO A 187 -8.51 14.90 5.93
C PRO A 187 -9.32 14.53 4.69
N SER A 188 -8.59 14.39 3.58
CA SER A 188 -9.13 14.24 2.23
C SER A 188 -8.50 13.03 1.56
N VAL A 189 -9.10 12.58 0.46
CA VAL A 189 -8.65 11.38 -0.26
C VAL A 189 -8.11 11.79 -1.62
N TYR A 190 -6.85 11.48 -1.86
CA TYR A 190 -6.11 11.86 -3.05
C TYR A 190 -5.67 10.59 -3.80
N VAL A 191 -5.48 10.72 -5.10
CA VAL A 191 -4.95 9.65 -5.96
C VAL A 191 -3.88 10.19 -6.90
N ALA A 192 -2.88 9.39 -7.18
CA ALA A 192 -1.86 9.61 -8.19
C ALA A 192 -1.71 8.35 -9.03
N GLY A 193 -1.11 8.47 -10.21
CA GLY A 193 -0.96 7.30 -11.07
C GLY A 193 0.09 7.46 -12.14
N ARG A 194 0.47 6.35 -12.78
CA ARG A 194 1.40 6.35 -13.91
C ARG A 194 1.09 5.26 -14.90
N ALA A 195 1.39 5.55 -16.16
CA ALA A 195 1.41 4.58 -17.24
C ALA A 195 2.83 4.02 -17.47
N PRO A 196 2.97 2.83 -18.08
CA PRO A 196 4.28 2.28 -18.43
C PRO A 196 5.13 3.20 -19.32
N SER A 197 4.49 4.02 -20.16
CA SER A 197 5.15 4.97 -21.04
C SER A 197 5.73 6.19 -20.33
N ASP A 198 5.32 6.44 -19.09
CA ASP A 198 5.85 7.55 -18.30
C ASP A 198 7.29 7.25 -17.87
N PRO A 199 8.15 8.28 -17.72
CA PRO A 199 9.48 8.09 -17.15
C PRO A 199 9.44 7.29 -15.84
N ALA A 200 10.42 6.41 -15.65
CA ALA A 200 10.47 5.56 -14.45
C ALA A 200 10.41 6.40 -13.17
N GLY A 201 9.53 6.01 -12.24
CA GLY A 201 9.30 6.73 -10.98
C GLY A 201 8.42 7.99 -11.10
N ALA A 202 8.09 8.46 -12.30
CA ALA A 202 7.18 9.58 -12.46
C ALA A 202 5.74 9.14 -12.14
N LEU A 203 5.02 9.97 -11.37
CA LEU A 203 3.58 9.86 -11.13
C LEU A 203 2.91 11.16 -11.60
N PHE A 204 1.74 11.02 -12.19
CA PHE A 204 0.82 12.12 -12.47
C PHE A 204 -0.12 12.35 -11.29
N GLY A 205 -0.46 13.63 -11.06
CA GLY A 205 -1.29 14.08 -9.95
C GLY A 205 -0.46 14.71 -8.81
N PRO A 206 -1.01 14.78 -7.58
CA PRO A 206 -2.23 14.10 -7.18
C PRO A 206 -3.53 14.80 -7.61
N LEU A 207 -4.58 13.99 -7.79
CA LEU A 207 -5.97 14.41 -8.00
C LEU A 207 -6.76 14.19 -6.72
N VAL A 208 -7.73 15.07 -6.46
CA VAL A 208 -8.64 14.96 -5.32
C VAL A 208 -9.78 14.02 -5.67
N LEU A 209 -9.94 12.93 -4.91
CA LEU A 209 -11.10 12.03 -5.01
C LEU A 209 -12.27 12.52 -4.15
N VAL A 210 -11.98 13.04 -2.96
CA VAL A 210 -12.93 13.80 -2.13
C VAL A 210 -12.18 14.74 -1.20
N ASN A 211 -12.71 15.96 -1.04
CA ASN A 211 -12.30 16.85 0.05
C ASN A 211 -13.09 16.51 1.31
N GLY A 212 -12.40 16.34 2.43
CA GLY A 212 -13.05 16.30 3.73
C GLY A 212 -13.63 17.66 4.12
N SER A 213 -14.56 17.61 5.07
CA SER A 213 -15.20 18.79 5.67
C SER A 213 -15.30 18.70 7.20
N GLY A 214 -14.65 17.69 7.78
CA GLY A 214 -14.56 17.50 9.20
C GLY A 214 -13.19 16.96 9.62
N VAL A 215 -12.98 16.90 10.92
CA VAL A 215 -11.78 16.35 11.54
C VAL A 215 -12.14 15.35 12.62
N GLN A 216 -11.22 14.43 12.89
CA GLN A 216 -11.33 13.60 14.07
C GLN A 216 -10.83 14.34 15.32
N PHE A 217 -11.53 14.16 16.44
CA PHE A 217 -11.10 14.63 17.74
C PHE A 217 -11.45 13.60 18.82
N ASN A 218 -10.61 13.48 19.85
CA ASN A 218 -10.80 12.56 20.95
C ASN A 218 -11.01 11.11 20.47
N SER A 219 -10.12 10.65 19.57
CA SER A 219 -10.20 9.35 18.87
C SER A 219 -8.90 8.55 18.98
N PHE A 220 -8.14 8.77 20.04
CA PHE A 220 -6.84 8.13 20.30
C PHE A 220 -5.78 8.37 19.21
N HIS A 221 -5.96 9.37 18.35
CA HIS A 221 -5.05 9.73 17.25
C HIS A 221 -4.89 8.68 16.15
N ARG A 222 -5.62 7.56 16.19
CA ARG A 222 -5.50 6.45 15.25
C ARG A 222 -6.10 6.81 13.87
N TRP A 223 -5.39 6.50 12.78
CA TRP A 223 -5.83 6.61 11.39
C TRP A 223 -5.25 5.44 10.55
N GLY A 224 -5.96 4.98 9.52
CA GLY A 224 -5.40 4.15 8.43
C GLY A 224 -5.91 2.76 8.24
N ASP A 225 -6.91 2.31 9.00
CA ASP A 225 -7.34 0.91 8.95
C ASP A 225 -8.21 0.58 7.71
N TYR A 226 -8.59 1.59 6.90
CA TYR A 226 -9.61 1.47 5.85
C TYR A 226 -9.16 1.98 4.47
N SER A 227 -7.92 1.67 4.05
CA SER A 227 -7.39 1.99 2.71
C SER A 227 -7.23 0.75 1.84
N ALA A 228 -7.84 0.74 0.64
CA ALA A 228 -7.66 -0.36 -0.31
C ALA A 228 -7.82 0.10 -1.76
N MET A 229 -6.77 -0.11 -2.56
CA MET A 229 -6.78 0.02 -4.01
C MET A 229 -6.85 -1.39 -4.63
N THR A 230 -7.91 -1.69 -5.36
CA THR A 230 -8.13 -3.00 -5.99
C THR A 230 -8.52 -2.85 -7.46
N LEU A 231 -8.36 -3.94 -8.23
CA LEU A 231 -8.77 -3.99 -9.63
C LEU A 231 -10.12 -4.67 -9.77
N ASP A 232 -10.93 -4.19 -10.70
CA ASP A 232 -12.12 -4.87 -11.15
C ASP A 232 -11.72 -6.12 -11.96
N PRO A 233 -12.01 -7.35 -11.48
CA PRO A 233 -11.60 -8.57 -12.16
C PRO A 233 -12.32 -8.79 -13.50
N VAL A 234 -13.39 -8.04 -13.80
CA VAL A 234 -14.16 -8.17 -15.05
C VAL A 234 -13.39 -7.61 -16.24
N ASP A 235 -12.71 -6.46 -16.07
CA ASP A 235 -11.97 -5.80 -17.15
C ASP A 235 -10.46 -5.69 -16.90
N ASP A 236 -10.03 -5.92 -15.66
CA ASP A 236 -8.66 -5.94 -15.19
C ASP A 236 -7.93 -4.61 -15.52
N CYS A 237 -8.72 -3.52 -15.53
CA CYS A 237 -8.35 -2.14 -15.85
C CYS A 237 -8.92 -1.12 -14.87
N THR A 238 -10.14 -1.34 -14.37
CA THR A 238 -10.82 -0.37 -13.50
C THR A 238 -10.32 -0.52 -12.07
N PHE A 239 -9.75 0.55 -11.54
CA PHE A 239 -9.34 0.65 -10.15
C PHE A 239 -10.55 1.04 -9.30
N TRP A 240 -10.70 0.39 -8.15
CA TRP A 240 -11.59 0.76 -7.07
C TRP A 240 -10.75 1.17 -5.87
N TYR A 241 -10.97 2.39 -5.37
CA TYR A 241 -10.27 2.90 -4.20
C TYR A 241 -11.27 3.18 -3.07
N THR A 242 -11.00 2.61 -1.91
CA THR A 242 -11.70 2.92 -0.65
C THR A 242 -10.73 3.60 0.31
N GLN A 243 -11.14 4.70 0.92
CA GLN A 243 -10.37 5.37 1.96
C GLN A 243 -11.27 6.07 2.95
N GLU A 244 -10.87 6.08 4.22
CA GLU A 244 -11.56 6.86 5.24
C GLU A 244 -11.30 8.37 5.11
N TYR A 245 -12.30 9.16 5.49
CA TYR A 245 -12.23 10.62 5.60
C TYR A 245 -13.29 11.11 6.59
N TYR A 246 -13.31 12.41 6.90
CA TYR A 246 -14.34 12.99 7.76
C TYR A 246 -15.21 13.98 6.97
N ALA A 247 -16.50 13.66 6.85
CA ALA A 247 -17.51 14.56 6.28
C ALA A 247 -17.99 15.59 7.31
N THR A 248 -18.01 15.23 8.59
CA THR A 248 -18.37 16.11 9.70
C THR A 248 -17.43 15.85 10.87
N THR A 249 -17.03 16.91 11.56
CA THR A 249 -16.16 16.82 12.73
C THR A 249 -16.80 15.97 13.82
N GLY A 250 -16.06 15.01 14.37
CA GLY A 250 -16.60 14.06 15.34
C GLY A 250 -15.54 13.15 15.96
N SER A 251 -15.89 12.50 17.06
CA SER A 251 -15.13 11.40 17.65
C SER A 251 -15.64 10.08 17.06
N PHE A 252 -14.75 9.30 16.45
CA PHE A 252 -15.09 8.03 15.75
C PHE A 252 -16.18 8.18 14.67
N ASN A 253 -16.24 9.33 14.01
CA ASN A 253 -17.28 9.68 13.04
C ASN A 253 -16.73 9.73 11.60
N TRP A 254 -15.80 8.85 11.28
CA TRP A 254 -15.25 8.72 9.94
C TRP A 254 -16.32 8.19 8.97
N ALA A 255 -16.13 8.49 7.69
CA ALA A 255 -16.89 7.95 6.57
C ALA A 255 -15.92 7.32 5.56
N THR A 256 -16.41 6.41 4.72
CA THR A 256 -15.60 5.85 3.63
C THR A 256 -15.97 6.51 2.32
N ARG A 257 -14.98 6.98 1.57
CA ARG A 257 -15.14 7.33 0.16
C ARG A 257 -14.79 6.12 -0.70
N ILE A 258 -15.67 5.80 -1.64
CA ILE A 258 -15.42 4.82 -2.70
C ILE A 258 -15.35 5.57 -4.02
N GLY A 259 -14.33 5.31 -4.82
CA GLY A 259 -14.17 5.88 -6.15
C GLY A 259 -13.65 4.84 -7.14
N SER A 260 -14.13 4.92 -8.38
CA SER A 260 -13.64 4.10 -9.49
C SER A 260 -13.03 4.95 -10.59
N PHE A 261 -11.92 4.51 -11.17
CA PHE A 261 -11.29 5.16 -12.30
C PHE A 261 -10.45 4.16 -13.11
N LYS A 262 -10.08 4.53 -14.34
CA LYS A 262 -9.19 3.72 -15.18
C LYS A 262 -8.32 4.62 -16.04
N PHE A 263 -7.17 4.11 -16.44
CA PHE A 263 -6.32 4.78 -17.41
C PHE A 263 -6.88 4.60 -18.82
N SER A 264 -6.78 5.64 -19.65
CA SER A 264 -7.23 5.58 -21.05
C SER A 264 -6.44 4.57 -21.89
N THR A 265 -5.22 4.23 -21.45
CA THR A 265 -4.34 3.21 -22.02
C THR A 265 -4.86 1.79 -21.77
N CYS A 266 -5.62 1.55 -20.70
CA CYS A 266 -6.18 0.24 -20.40
C CYS A 266 -7.59 0.12 -20.98
N LYS A 267 -7.68 -0.54 -22.14
CA LYS A 267 -8.97 -0.87 -22.77
C LYS A 267 -9.42 -2.27 -22.34
N GLY A 268 -10.72 -2.42 -22.07
CA GLY A 268 -11.32 -3.74 -21.86
C GLY A 268 -11.09 -4.62 -23.10
N ARG A 269 -11.05 -5.95 -22.94
CA ARG A 269 -11.19 -6.81 -24.12
C ARG A 269 -12.56 -6.47 -24.72
N ASN A 270 -12.62 -6.02 -25.96
CA ASN A 270 -13.88 -6.03 -26.69
C ASN A 270 -14.37 -7.49 -26.61
N LYS A 271 -15.50 -7.70 -25.93
CA LYS A 271 -16.16 -9.00 -25.92
C LYS A 271 -16.58 -9.36 -27.34
#